data_AF-A0A348PLZ3-F1
#
_entry.id   AF-A0A348PLZ3-F1
#
_cell.length_a   1.000
_cell.length_b   1.000
_cell.length_c   1.000
_cell.angle_alpha   90.00
_cell.angle_beta   90.00
_cell.angle_gamma   90.00
#
_symmetry.space_group_name_H-M   'P 1'
#
loop_
_entity.id
_entity.type
_entity.pdbx_description
1 polymer ?
#
loop_
_entity_poly.entity_id
_entity_poly.type
_entity_poly.pdbx_seq_one_letter_code
_entity_poly.pdbx_strand_id
1 'polypeptide(L)'
;MNDSLKYGLPAGLVSALLLYINVSIFNQFPLELRWAFDSIYSQLIVLYFLKKSNGVYFPYSFAFFSGFNTLFIIIFVKALLMIVFSDKVIAVSADGFNSSKLIAYNIFRESIGHFVVGLLIVALLSWIMKKKKNRI
;
A
#
# COMPACT_ATOMS: atom_id res chain seq x y z
N MET A 1 -17.10 3.41 1.49
CA MET A 1 -16.31 4.51 0.89
C MET A 1 -15.69 5.44 1.92
N ASN A 2 -16.42 5.89 2.95
CA ASN A 2 -15.86 6.86 3.91
C ASN A 2 -14.63 6.31 4.68
N ASP A 3 -14.66 5.03 5.08
CA ASP A 3 -13.53 4.37 5.74
C ASP A 3 -12.30 4.26 4.84
N SER A 4 -12.50 4.09 3.54
CA SER A 4 -11.41 3.97 2.57
C SER A 4 -10.59 5.26 2.51
N LEU A 5 -11.24 6.43 2.48
CA LEU A 5 -10.53 7.71 2.51
C LEU A 5 -9.97 8.01 3.91
N LYS A 6 -10.75 7.75 4.96
CA LYS A 6 -10.36 8.01 6.36
C LYS A 6 -9.11 7.25 6.78
N TYR A 7 -8.97 5.99 6.39
CA TYR A 7 -7.82 5.16 6.75
C TYR A 7 -6.80 5.02 5.62
N GLY A 8 -7.23 5.09 4.36
CA GLY A 8 -6.36 4.96 3.19
C GLY A 8 -5.50 6.20 2.90
N LEU A 9 -5.99 7.42 3.15
CA LEU A 9 -5.19 8.63 2.95
C LEU A 9 -4.00 8.71 3.93
N PRO A 10 -4.17 8.55 5.27
CA PRO A 10 -3.04 8.55 6.20
C PRO A 10 -2.06 7.41 5.93
N ALA A 11 -2.57 6.22 5.63
CA ALA A 11 -1.72 5.08 5.29
C ALA A 11 -0.95 5.29 3.98
N GLY A 12 -1.55 6.00 3.01
CA GLY A 12 -0.89 6.38 1.75
C GLY A 12 0.26 7.36 1.96
N LEU A 13 0.07 8.34 2.85
CA LEU A 13 1.14 9.27 3.25
C LEU A 13 2.28 8.52 3.98
N VAL A 14 1.95 7.59 4.89
CA VAL A 14 2.94 6.75 5.57
C VAL A 14 3.68 5.85 4.57
N SER A 15 2.99 5.24 3.62
CA SER A 15 3.61 4.41 2.57
C SER A 15 4.54 5.21 1.66
N ALA A 16 4.18 6.47 1.35
CA ALA A 16 5.06 7.36 0.59
C ALA A 16 6.31 7.78 1.39
N LEU A 17 6.16 8.06 2.69
CA LEU A 17 7.30 8.29 3.59
C LEU A 17 8.18 7.04 3.73
N LEU A 18 7.56 5.85 3.80
CA LEU A 18 8.26 4.58 3.81
C LEU A 18 8.95 4.29 2.48
N LEU A 19 8.50 4.84 1.35
CA LEU A 19 9.25 4.78 0.09
C LEU A 19 10.53 5.60 0.20
N TYR A 20 10.47 6.82 0.77
CA TYR A 20 11.67 7.63 1.03
C TYR A 20 12.65 6.96 2.01
N ILE A 21 12.15 6.29 3.05
CA ILE A 21 12.96 5.51 3.99
C ILE A 21 13.47 4.19 3.37
N ASN A 22 12.68 3.56 2.49
CA ASN A 22 13.09 2.34 1.77
C ASN A 22 14.28 2.61 0.85
N VAL A 23 14.31 3.78 0.20
CA VAL A 23 15.42 4.22 -0.66
C VAL A 23 16.72 4.41 0.14
N SER A 24 16.65 4.78 1.42
CA SER A 24 17.84 5.02 2.26
C SER A 24 18.30 3.81 3.08
N ILE A 25 17.38 3.02 3.66
CA ILE A 25 17.71 1.95 4.63
C ILE A 25 17.57 0.55 4.03
N PHE A 26 16.54 0.33 3.20
CA PHE A 26 16.19 -1.00 2.69
C PHE A 26 16.66 -1.23 1.25
N ASN A 27 17.54 -0.37 0.73
CA ASN A 27 17.99 -0.44 -0.67
C ASN A 27 18.79 -1.72 -1.01
N GLN A 28 19.19 -2.47 -0.01
CA GLN A 28 19.84 -3.77 -0.14
C GLN A 28 18.88 -4.94 -0.38
N PHE A 29 17.58 -4.78 -0.13
CA PHE A 29 16.59 -5.85 -0.32
C PHE A 29 15.97 -5.83 -1.72
N PRO A 30 15.54 -6.98 -2.26
CA PRO A 30 14.71 -7.04 -3.46
C PRO A 30 13.47 -6.14 -3.37
N LEU A 31 13.06 -5.58 -4.51
CA LEU A 31 11.96 -4.62 -4.62
C LEU A 31 10.64 -5.20 -4.08
N GLU A 32 10.40 -6.48 -4.35
CA GLU A 32 9.22 -7.23 -3.93
C GLU A 32 9.14 -7.36 -2.41
N LEU A 33 10.28 -7.53 -1.73
CA LEU A 33 10.33 -7.59 -0.27
C LEU A 33 10.03 -6.23 0.34
N ARG A 34 10.54 -5.13 -0.26
CA ARG A 34 10.22 -3.77 0.17
C ARG A 34 8.73 -3.48 0.05
N TRP A 35 8.13 -3.85 -1.07
CA TRP A 35 6.68 -3.78 -1.28
C TRP A 35 5.92 -4.61 -0.25
N ALA A 36 6.40 -5.82 0.06
CA ALA A 36 5.76 -6.66 1.05
C ALA A 36 5.80 -6.04 2.44
N PHE A 37 6.93 -5.50 2.88
CA PHE A 37 7.04 -4.81 4.18
C PHE A 37 6.14 -3.58 4.27
N ASP A 38 6.13 -2.74 3.23
CA ASP A 38 5.27 -1.55 3.16
C ASP A 38 3.78 -1.92 3.22
N SER A 39 3.38 -2.92 2.44
CA SER A 39 2.02 -3.46 2.42
C SER A 39 1.64 -4.12 3.76
N ILE A 40 2.53 -4.89 4.40
CA ILE A 40 2.27 -5.50 5.71
C ILE A 40 2.01 -4.41 6.74
N TYR A 41 2.91 -3.42 6.83
CA TYR A 41 2.83 -2.38 7.84
C TYR A 41 1.57 -1.51 7.68
N SER A 42 1.34 -1.01 6.46
CA SER A 42 0.19 -0.16 6.16
C SER A 42 -1.14 -0.90 6.37
N GLN A 43 -1.27 -2.13 5.89
CA GLN A 43 -2.51 -2.90 6.01
C GLN A 43 -2.76 -3.41 7.42
N LEU A 44 -1.72 -3.78 8.18
CA LEU A 44 -1.88 -4.14 9.59
C LEU A 44 -2.49 -2.99 10.40
N ILE A 45 -1.97 -1.77 10.22
CA ILE A 45 -2.48 -0.58 10.91
C ILE A 45 -3.94 -0.34 10.54
N VAL A 46 -4.26 -0.33 9.25
CA VAL A 46 -5.63 -0.10 8.75
C VAL A 46 -6.60 -1.14 9.31
N LEU A 47 -6.29 -2.43 9.16
CA LEU A 47 -7.17 -3.51 9.61
C LEU A 47 -7.29 -3.54 11.13
N TYR A 48 -6.25 -3.17 11.86
CA TYR A 48 -6.29 -3.06 13.32
C TYR A 48 -7.31 -1.98 13.76
N PHE A 49 -7.24 -0.79 13.18
CA PHE A 49 -8.18 0.29 13.51
C PHE A 49 -9.62 -0.05 13.10
N LEU A 50 -9.82 -0.65 11.93
CA LEU A 50 -11.14 -1.10 11.47
C LEU A 50 -11.72 -2.18 12.38
N LYS A 51 -10.90 -3.14 12.81
CA LYS A 51 -11.32 -4.19 13.74
C LYS A 51 -11.69 -3.62 15.10
N LYS A 52 -10.97 -2.59 15.56
CA LYS A 52 -11.26 -1.89 16.82
C LYS A 52 -12.57 -1.11 16.74
N SER A 53 -12.87 -0.44 15.62
CA SER A 53 -14.13 0.31 15.49
C SER A 53 -15.35 -0.60 15.24
N ASN A 54 -15.16 -1.74 14.57
CA ASN A 54 -16.24 -2.68 14.22
C ASN A 54 -16.28 -3.90 15.16
N GLY A 55 -15.97 -3.71 16.45
CA GLY A 55 -15.63 -4.75 17.42
C GLY A 55 -16.57 -5.97 17.52
N VAL A 56 -17.82 -5.87 17.08
CA VAL A 56 -18.81 -6.96 17.11
C VAL A 56 -18.82 -7.80 15.83
N TYR A 57 -18.50 -7.21 14.66
CA TYR A 57 -18.61 -7.87 13.36
C TYR A 57 -17.38 -7.58 12.49
N PHE A 58 -16.50 -8.58 12.37
CA PHE A 58 -15.29 -8.47 11.55
C PHE A 58 -15.01 -9.78 10.79
N PRO A 59 -15.90 -10.16 9.85
CA PRO A 59 -15.68 -11.34 8.99
C PRO A 59 -14.58 -11.09 7.97
N TYR A 60 -14.11 -12.17 7.33
CA TYR A 60 -13.09 -12.11 6.28
C TYR A 60 -13.48 -11.15 5.14
N SER A 61 -14.71 -11.22 4.64
CA SER A 61 -15.17 -10.38 3.52
C SER A 61 -15.08 -8.89 3.85
N PHE A 62 -15.50 -8.50 5.05
CA PHE A 62 -15.42 -7.11 5.50
C PHE A 62 -13.96 -6.65 5.59
N ALA A 63 -13.08 -7.45 6.20
CA ALA A 63 -11.66 -7.15 6.31
C ALA A 63 -10.99 -7.05 4.93
N PHE A 64 -11.27 -8.00 4.04
CA PHE A 64 -10.69 -8.05 2.70
C PHE A 64 -11.12 -6.87 1.85
N PHE A 65 -12.42 -6.60 1.73
CA PHE A 65 -12.91 -5.49 0.90
C PHE A 65 -12.52 -4.12 1.46
N SER A 66 -12.45 -3.99 2.79
CA SER A 66 -11.96 -2.75 3.41
C SER A 66 -10.48 -2.55 3.12
N GLY A 67 -9.66 -3.58 3.35
CA GLY A 67 -8.22 -3.59 3.06
C GLY A 67 -7.92 -3.34 1.58
N PHE A 68 -8.67 -3.97 0.68
CA PHE A 68 -8.60 -3.75 -0.77
C PHE A 68 -8.82 -2.28 -1.14
N ASN A 69 -9.90 -1.67 -0.65
CA ASN A 69 -10.22 -0.28 -0.96
C ASN A 69 -9.17 0.68 -0.40
N THR A 70 -8.64 0.42 0.80
CA THR A 70 -7.56 1.22 1.36
C THR A 70 -6.24 1.01 0.63
N LEU A 71 -5.91 -0.22 0.21
CA LEU A 71 -4.72 -0.53 -0.58
C LEU A 71 -4.72 0.25 -1.90
N PHE A 72 -5.86 0.30 -2.58
CA PHE A 72 -6.01 1.08 -3.80
C PHE A 72 -5.68 2.56 -3.58
N ILE A 73 -6.23 3.17 -2.53
CA ILE A 73 -5.97 4.58 -2.19
C ILE A 73 -4.50 4.79 -1.80
N ILE A 74 -3.92 3.88 -1.00
CA ILE A 74 -2.51 3.94 -0.61
C ILE A 74 -1.62 3.99 -1.84
N ILE A 75 -1.82 3.07 -2.79
CA ILE A 75 -1.00 2.98 -4.00
C ILE A 75 -1.24 4.16 -4.93
N PHE A 76 -2.49 4.61 -5.06
CA PHE A 76 -2.81 5.81 -5.84
C PHE A 76 -2.10 7.06 -5.29
N VAL A 77 -2.19 7.30 -3.98
CA VAL A 77 -1.49 8.42 -3.32
C VAL A 77 0.02 8.28 -3.48
N LYS A 78 0.56 7.08 -3.29
CA LYS A 78 1.99 6.78 -3.47
C LYS A 78 2.45 7.12 -4.90
N ALA A 79 1.70 6.70 -5.92
CA ALA A 79 1.98 6.98 -7.31
C ALA A 79 1.94 8.47 -7.62
N LEU A 80 0.93 9.20 -7.12
CA LEU A 80 0.86 10.65 -7.27
C LEU A 80 2.07 11.34 -6.64
N LEU A 81 2.49 10.93 -5.45
CA LEU A 81 3.65 11.52 -4.80
C LEU A 81 4.96 11.18 -5.52
N MET A 82 5.09 9.98 -6.09
CA MET A 82 6.22 9.64 -6.97
C MET A 82 6.28 10.52 -8.22
N ILE A 83 5.13 10.92 -8.77
CA ILE A 83 5.06 11.88 -9.89
C ILE A 83 5.44 13.29 -9.42
N VAL A 84 4.86 13.77 -8.30
CA VAL A 84 5.14 15.13 -7.78
C VAL A 84 6.60 15.30 -7.38
N PHE A 85 7.22 14.25 -6.84
CA PHE A 85 8.61 14.24 -6.42
C PHE A 85 9.53 13.52 -7.42
N SER A 86 9.12 13.39 -8.69
CA SER A 86 9.88 12.70 -9.73
C SER A 86 11.34 13.17 -9.80
N ASP A 87 11.55 14.47 -9.63
CA ASP A 87 12.87 15.11 -9.74
C ASP A 87 13.81 14.74 -8.57
N LYS A 88 13.25 14.29 -7.44
CA LYS A 88 14.01 13.88 -6.23
C LYS A 88 14.10 12.36 -6.09
N VAL A 89 13.13 11.62 -6.64
CA VAL A 89 13.02 10.16 -6.50
C VAL A 89 13.61 9.42 -7.70
N ILE A 90 13.66 10.04 -8.88
CA ILE A 90 14.04 9.41 -10.17
C ILE A 90 15.37 9.97 -10.71
N ALA A 91 16.25 10.46 -9.83
CA ALA A 91 17.60 10.90 -10.21
C ALA A 91 18.53 9.76 -10.68
N VAL A 92 18.01 8.53 -10.89
CA VAL A 92 18.80 7.31 -11.16
C VAL A 92 18.54 6.69 -12.55
N SER A 93 17.61 7.20 -13.35
CA SER A 93 17.50 6.70 -14.74
C SER A 93 18.44 7.48 -15.67
N ALA A 94 19.67 6.99 -15.79
CA ALA A 94 20.54 7.27 -16.91
C ALA A 94 19.85 6.76 -18.17
N ASP A 95 19.34 7.69 -18.99
CA ASP A 95 19.41 7.67 -20.45
C ASP A 95 18.45 8.72 -21.01
N GLY A 96 18.99 9.64 -21.81
CA GLY A 96 18.34 10.84 -22.35
C GLY A 96 17.26 10.57 -23.40
N PHE A 97 16.25 9.77 -23.05
CA PHE A 97 15.04 9.58 -23.84
C PHE A 97 13.84 10.28 -23.19
N ASN A 98 12.90 10.73 -24.02
CA ASN A 98 11.70 11.52 -23.68
C ASN A 98 11.11 11.16 -22.29
N SER A 99 11.56 11.89 -21.26
CA SER A 99 11.67 11.37 -19.89
C SER A 99 10.32 11.14 -19.23
N SER A 100 9.33 11.98 -19.52
CA SER A 100 8.02 11.96 -18.85
C SER A 100 7.20 10.69 -19.12
N LYS A 101 7.21 10.17 -20.35
CA LYS A 101 6.46 8.95 -20.70
C LYS A 101 7.08 7.69 -20.08
N LEU A 102 8.41 7.62 -20.06
CA LEU A 102 9.14 6.50 -19.47
C LEU A 102 8.98 6.50 -17.93
N ILE A 103 9.03 7.69 -17.31
CA ILE A 103 8.75 7.88 -15.88
C ILE A 103 7.35 7.40 -15.52
N ALA A 104 6.33 7.85 -16.25
CA ALA A 104 4.95 7.45 -16.00
C ALA A 104 4.76 5.94 -16.17
N TYR A 105 5.38 5.34 -17.19
CA TYR A 105 5.33 3.90 -17.42
C TYR A 105 5.99 3.11 -16.27
N ASN A 106 7.16 3.56 -15.79
CA ASN A 106 7.87 2.91 -14.69
C ASN A 106 7.06 2.99 -13.38
N ILE A 107 6.54 4.18 -13.04
CA ILE A 107 5.67 4.36 -11.87
C ILE A 107 4.42 3.48 -11.96
N PHE A 108 3.80 3.40 -13.14
CA PHE A 108 2.64 2.57 -13.36
C PHE A 108 2.94 1.08 -13.17
N ARG A 109 4.03 0.57 -13.78
CA ARG A 109 4.49 -0.81 -13.62
C ARG A 109 4.80 -1.13 -12.15
N GLU A 110 5.49 -0.22 -11.47
CA GLU A 110 5.82 -0.36 -10.04
C GLU A 110 4.56 -0.41 -9.17
N SER A 111 3.61 0.48 -9.45
CA SER A 111 2.34 0.56 -8.72
C SER A 111 1.49 -0.70 -8.90
N ILE A 112 1.45 -1.27 -10.10
CA ILE A 112 0.77 -2.56 -10.34
C ILE A 112 1.46 -3.69 -9.59
N GLY A 113 2.79 -3.79 -9.66
CA GLY A 113 3.54 -4.82 -8.94
C GLY A 113 3.29 -4.75 -7.43
N HIS A 114 3.36 -3.54 -6.88
CA HIS A 114 3.05 -3.30 -5.47
C HIS A 114 1.58 -3.63 -5.14
N PHE A 115 0.63 -3.34 -6.02
CA PHE A 115 -0.78 -3.67 -5.82
C PHE A 115 -1.00 -5.18 -5.74
N VAL A 116 -0.39 -5.96 -6.64
CA VAL A 116 -0.50 -7.41 -6.61
C VAL A 116 0.06 -8.00 -5.32
N VAL A 117 1.26 -7.57 -4.91
CA VAL A 117 1.85 -8.01 -3.63
C VAL A 117 0.98 -7.60 -2.45
N GLY A 118 0.48 -6.37 -2.45
CA GLY A 118 -0.41 -5.86 -1.42
C GLY A 118 -1.72 -6.64 -1.33
N LEU A 119 -2.30 -7.09 -2.45
CA LEU A 119 -3.52 -7.90 -2.46
C LEU A 119 -3.31 -9.25 -1.75
N LEU A 120 -2.18 -9.91 -2.01
CA LEU A 120 -1.84 -11.17 -1.33
C LEU A 120 -1.75 -10.96 0.19
N ILE A 121 -1.14 -9.85 0.61
CA ILE A 121 -0.99 -9.48 2.01
C ILE A 121 -2.34 -9.14 2.64
N VAL A 122 -3.20 -8.37 1.96
CA VAL A 122 -4.56 -8.06 2.42
C VAL A 122 -5.35 -9.34 2.62
N ALA A 123 -5.27 -10.30 1.68
CA ALA A 123 -5.93 -11.59 1.82
C ALA A 123 -5.42 -12.36 3.05
N LEU A 124 -4.10 -12.44 3.24
CA LEU A 124 -3.49 -13.12 4.38
C LEU A 124 -3.89 -12.46 5.72
N LEU A 125 -3.75 -11.15 5.84
CA LEU A 125 -4.08 -10.40 7.05
C LEU A 125 -5.58 -10.47 7.37
N SER A 126 -6.44 -10.38 6.36
CA SER A 126 -7.89 -10.54 6.54
C SER A 126 -8.24 -11.92 7.07
N TRP A 127 -7.52 -12.96 6.63
CA TRP A 127 -7.70 -14.32 7.12
C TRP A 127 -7.24 -14.50 8.56
N ILE A 128 -6.11 -13.90 8.94
CA ILE A 128 -5.56 -13.92 10.30
C ILE A 128 -6.45 -13.10 11.26
N MET A 129 -6.91 -11.93 10.83
CA MET A 129 -7.58 -10.95 11.69
C MET A 129 -9.08 -11.16 11.84
N LYS A 130 -9.70 -12.01 11.01
CA LYS A 130 -11.15 -12.31 11.10
C LYS A 130 -11.54 -12.72 12.53
N LYS A 131 -12.65 -12.19 13.04
CA LYS A 131 -13.27 -12.73 14.26
C LYS A 131 -14.10 -13.94 13.87
N LYS A 132 -13.93 -15.08 14.56
CA LYS A 132 -14.93 -16.17 14.48
C LYS A 132 -16.24 -15.59 15.02
N LYS A 133 -17.32 -15.71 14.24
CA LYS A 133 -18.67 -15.45 14.74
C LYS A 133 -18.83 -16.33 15.98
N ASN A 134 -19.01 -15.73 17.16
CA ASN A 134 -19.44 -16.49 18.34
C ASN A 134 -20.71 -17.21 17.89
N ARG A 135 -20.66 -18.55 17.88
CA ARG A 135 -21.85 -19.38 17.76
C ARG A 135 -22.61 -19.14 19.07
N ILE A 136 -23.48 -18.14 19.07
CA ILE A 136 -24.58 -18.02 20.02
C ILE A 136 -25.62 -19.02 19.55
#